data_AF-A0AAF6ANX9-F1
#
_entry.id   AF-A0AAF6ANX9-F1
#
_cell.length_a   1.000
_cell.length_b   1.000
_cell.length_c   1.000
_cell.angle_alpha   90.00
_cell.angle_beta   90.00
_cell.angle_gamma   90.00
#
_symmetry.space_group_name_H-M   'P 1'
#
loop_
_entity.id
_entity.type
_entity.pdbx_description
1 polymer ?
#
loop_
_entity_poly.entity_id
_entity_poly.type
_entity_poly.pdbx_seq_one_letter_code
_entity_poly.pdbx_strand_id
1 'polypeptide(L)'
;MIVSGLASFIQMTQFRIPYTNYVIGSGMLSVMGVTFAYLPVALQTIATLRTCSCDGVSCFKGDSCDLCTGNLSGDCLTGQEAYGRVLGSILVTSWFQIALSFCPKKFLKKVFPPVVTGSTIILIGASLITSGFSQWGGGTTCANQVLTSKTPCDGNGEVELPFGDRHYIELGLVVVATLIIVEIFGSPILRNTQVIVGLVVGMAVASSVHVTKCEGTKCSKYRFVTFDKIPEAPWITFLWRYTFPLGIYPPALLPMLLAGITSMVETIGDVSATYEASHLHPSGTEYEKSLQGGVLADGINSVWASLATTLPVVTYAQNNGVISLSGCASRRAGYGCCFWMILFGTCAKFAALILSIPNCILGAMTTFLFSGVMVSGIKLLSPPKGLSRRDRFIVTMALGVGLGVNLVPAWVNISGQSNYPNEGNLWPVDKSWSKEYRGFRDAVIQVLSNGFSSGGLVAVVLNLVIPTDEDDITNLPRA
;
A
#
# COMPACT_ATOMS: atom_id res chain seq x y z
N MET A 1 8.18 10.78 -5.56
CA MET A 1 9.10 10.62 -6.72
C MET A 1 10.55 10.88 -6.34
N ILE A 2 10.92 12.06 -5.83
CA ILE A 2 12.31 12.36 -5.41
C ILE A 2 12.86 11.28 -4.46
N VAL A 3 12.10 10.96 -3.41
CA VAL A 3 12.48 9.95 -2.41
C VAL A 3 12.72 8.58 -3.05
N SER A 4 11.79 8.11 -3.87
CA SER A 4 11.89 6.82 -4.56
C SER A 4 13.08 6.75 -5.52
N GLY A 5 13.42 7.85 -6.21
CA GLY A 5 14.60 7.92 -7.07
C GLY A 5 15.91 7.81 -6.28
N LEU A 6 16.01 8.47 -5.12
CA LEU A 6 17.17 8.37 -4.23
C LEU A 6 17.27 6.99 -3.55
N ALA A 7 16.15 6.45 -3.09
CA ALA A 7 16.07 5.10 -2.54
C ALA A 7 16.50 4.05 -3.57
N SER A 8 16.02 4.17 -4.81
CA SER A 8 16.42 3.30 -5.93
C SER A 8 17.92 3.36 -6.18
N PHE A 9 18.52 4.56 -6.15
CA PHE A 9 19.97 4.72 -6.31
C PHE A 9 20.74 3.97 -5.22
N ILE A 10 20.31 4.08 -3.96
CA ILE A 10 20.90 3.37 -2.82
C ILE A 10 20.72 1.85 -2.97
N GLN A 11 19.56 1.39 -3.43
CA GLN A 11 19.27 -0.04 -3.60
C GLN A 11 20.08 -0.71 -4.71
N MET A 12 20.33 0.02 -5.80
CA MET A 12 21.09 -0.47 -6.96
C MET A 12 22.61 -0.40 -6.72
N THR A 13 23.04 0.49 -5.83
CA THR A 13 24.45 0.63 -5.47
C THR A 13 24.77 -0.28 -4.29
N GLN A 14 25.77 -1.14 -4.44
CA GLN A 14 26.18 -2.04 -3.36
C GLN A 14 27.28 -1.38 -2.54
N PHE A 15 26.93 -0.82 -1.38
CA PHE A 15 27.89 -0.25 -0.44
C PHE A 15 28.33 -1.32 0.57
N ARG A 16 29.63 -1.54 0.73
CA ARG A 16 30.14 -2.42 1.78
C ARG A 16 30.21 -1.67 3.10
N ILE A 17 29.68 -2.26 4.16
CA ILE A 17 29.81 -1.70 5.50
C ILE A 17 31.25 -1.96 5.97
N PRO A 18 32.04 -0.92 6.31
CA PRO A 18 33.41 -1.09 6.76
C PRO A 18 33.50 -2.10 7.91
N TYR A 19 34.53 -2.95 7.89
CA TYR A 19 34.81 -3.94 8.95
C TYR A 19 33.78 -5.07 9.13
N THR A 20 32.81 -5.23 8.22
CA THR A 20 31.85 -6.35 8.25
C THR A 20 31.68 -7.00 6.89
N ASN A 21 31.07 -8.19 6.85
CA ASN A 21 30.70 -8.88 5.61
C ASN A 21 29.36 -8.42 5.02
N TYR A 22 28.69 -7.46 5.67
CA TYR A 22 27.37 -6.98 5.28
C TYR A 22 27.46 -5.88 4.21
N VAL A 23 26.45 -5.83 3.36
CA VAL A 23 26.30 -4.84 2.30
C VAL A 23 24.98 -4.10 2.46
N ILE A 24 24.94 -2.86 1.97
CA ILE A 24 23.73 -2.06 1.82
C ILE A 24 23.46 -1.98 0.33
N GLY A 25 22.23 -2.30 -0.07
CA GLY A 25 21.80 -2.35 -1.47
C GLY A 25 21.99 -3.74 -2.07
N SER A 26 21.10 -4.07 -3.00
CA SER A 26 21.09 -5.35 -3.70
C SER A 26 22.20 -5.49 -4.74
N GLY A 27 22.74 -4.37 -5.26
CA GLY A 27 23.71 -4.38 -6.35
C GLY A 27 23.13 -4.77 -7.72
N MET A 28 21.81 -4.96 -7.80
CA MET A 28 21.07 -5.36 -8.99
C MET A 28 20.20 -4.20 -9.49
N LEU A 29 19.59 -4.35 -10.68
CA LEU A 29 18.61 -3.39 -11.17
C LEU A 29 17.30 -3.52 -10.38
N SER A 30 17.30 -3.01 -9.15
CA SER A 30 16.18 -3.10 -8.19
C SER A 30 15.62 -1.70 -7.97
N VAL A 31 14.53 -1.37 -8.67
CA VAL A 31 13.84 -0.08 -8.50
C VAL A 31 13.06 -0.10 -7.20
N MET A 32 13.06 1.01 -6.46
CA MET A 32 12.29 1.17 -5.23
C MET A 32 11.14 2.15 -5.42
N GLY A 33 10.02 1.87 -4.77
CA GLY A 33 8.85 2.74 -4.72
C GLY A 33 8.11 2.61 -3.40
N VAL A 34 7.05 3.38 -3.21
CA VAL A 34 6.28 3.36 -1.96
C VAL A 34 5.57 2.01 -1.81
N THR A 35 5.70 1.35 -0.66
CA THR A 35 5.03 0.06 -0.44
C THR A 35 3.55 0.21 -0.13
N PHE A 36 2.77 -0.73 -0.65
CA PHE A 36 1.34 -0.84 -0.35
C PHE A 36 1.05 -1.57 0.95
N ALA A 37 2.01 -2.31 1.53
CA ALA A 37 1.79 -3.11 2.73
C ALA A 37 1.37 -2.27 3.95
N TYR A 38 1.89 -1.03 4.05
CA TYR A 38 1.57 -0.12 5.14
C TYR A 38 0.26 0.65 4.91
N LEU A 39 -0.26 0.69 3.69
CA LEU A 39 -1.37 1.56 3.32
C LEU A 39 -2.67 1.25 4.08
N PRO A 40 -3.13 -0.01 4.22
CA PRO A 40 -4.36 -0.29 4.98
C PRO A 40 -4.23 0.12 6.45
N VAL A 41 -3.07 -0.14 7.07
CA VAL A 41 -2.80 0.23 8.47
C VAL A 41 -2.73 1.75 8.64
N ALA A 42 -2.08 2.45 7.72
CA ALA A 42 -1.98 3.91 7.73
C ALA A 42 -3.36 4.56 7.61
N LEU A 43 -4.18 4.11 6.64
CA LEU A 43 -5.54 4.61 6.44
C LEU A 43 -6.42 4.37 7.68
N GLN A 44 -6.38 3.16 8.26
CA GLN A 44 -7.11 2.84 9.48
C GLN A 44 -6.64 3.68 10.67
N THR A 45 -5.34 3.90 10.81
CA THR A 45 -4.76 4.73 11.87
C THR A 45 -5.21 6.17 11.73
N ILE A 46 -5.17 6.72 10.52
CA ILE A 46 -5.64 8.09 10.24
C ILE A 46 -7.14 8.19 10.52
N ALA A 47 -7.96 7.25 10.06
CA ALA A 47 -9.39 7.23 10.32
C ALA A 47 -9.67 7.23 11.83
N THR A 48 -8.98 6.37 12.58
CA THR A 48 -9.14 6.26 14.05
C THR A 48 -8.73 7.56 14.76
N LEU A 49 -7.57 8.12 14.42
CA LEU A 49 -7.04 9.34 15.06
C LEU A 49 -7.84 10.61 14.71
N ARG A 50 -8.51 10.63 13.56
CA ARG A 50 -9.34 11.77 13.12
C ARG A 50 -10.76 11.71 13.67
N THR A 51 -11.21 10.57 14.18
CA THR A 51 -12.58 10.39 14.66
C THR A 51 -12.78 11.11 16.01
N CYS A 52 -13.63 12.12 16.05
CA CYS A 52 -14.12 12.79 17.27
C CYS A 52 -15.53 12.30 17.61
N SER A 53 -15.95 12.52 18.87
CA SER A 53 -17.35 12.39 19.28
C SER A 53 -17.95 13.76 19.54
N CYS A 54 -19.08 14.04 18.90
CA CYS A 54 -19.85 15.26 19.04
C CYS A 54 -21.31 14.91 19.29
N ASP A 55 -21.84 15.26 20.47
CA ASP A 55 -23.21 14.95 20.91
C ASP A 55 -23.63 13.49 20.67
N GLY A 56 -22.66 12.56 20.77
CA GLY A 56 -22.89 11.13 20.60
C GLY A 56 -22.75 10.60 19.16
N VAL A 57 -22.45 11.47 18.20
CA VAL A 57 -22.21 11.11 16.80
C VAL A 57 -20.71 11.20 16.49
N SER A 58 -20.18 10.19 15.80
CA SER A 58 -18.78 10.20 15.33
C SER A 58 -18.62 11.15 14.14
N CYS A 59 -17.68 12.08 14.21
CA CYS A 59 -17.34 13.02 13.13
C CYS A 59 -15.83 13.06 12.89
N PHE A 60 -15.37 13.60 11.75
CA PHE A 60 -13.94 13.76 11.48
C PHE A 60 -13.47 15.20 11.72
N LYS A 61 -12.38 15.36 12.50
CA LYS A 61 -11.79 16.68 12.80
C LYS A 61 -11.30 17.37 11.52
N GLY A 62 -11.75 18.61 11.30
CA GLY A 62 -11.41 19.44 10.13
C GLY A 62 -12.19 19.12 8.85
N ASP A 63 -13.17 18.20 8.90
CA ASP A 63 -14.14 17.98 7.84
C ASP A 63 -15.56 18.23 8.41
N SER A 64 -16.25 17.18 8.84
CA SER A 64 -17.65 17.21 9.29
C SER A 64 -17.84 17.69 10.73
N CYS A 65 -16.80 17.69 11.57
CA CYS A 65 -16.90 18.20 12.94
C CYS A 65 -16.98 19.73 13.04
N ASP A 66 -16.66 20.49 11.99
CA ASP A 66 -16.73 21.96 12.04
C ASP A 66 -18.19 22.46 12.02
N LEU A 67 -19.13 21.58 11.65
CA LEU A 67 -20.58 21.81 11.71
C LEU A 67 -21.18 21.47 13.09
N CYS A 68 -20.36 20.98 14.03
CA CYS A 68 -20.83 20.67 15.37
C CYS A 68 -21.02 21.92 16.22
N THR A 69 -22.24 22.07 16.76
CA THR A 69 -22.59 23.13 17.71
C THR A 69 -22.44 22.71 19.18
N GLY A 70 -22.17 21.42 19.44
CA GLY A 70 -22.02 20.84 20.79
C GLY A 70 -20.58 20.78 21.30
N ASN A 71 -20.40 20.16 22.48
CA ASN A 71 -19.08 19.96 23.08
C ASN A 71 -18.33 18.83 22.36
N LEU A 72 -17.23 19.15 21.67
CA LEU A 72 -16.31 18.14 21.16
C LEU A 72 -15.70 17.35 22.33
N SER A 73 -15.85 16.03 22.27
CA SER A 73 -15.28 15.10 23.25
C SER A 73 -14.39 14.08 22.52
N GLY A 74 -13.15 13.93 22.99
CA GLY A 74 -12.16 12.99 22.44
C GLY A 74 -10.85 13.66 22.00
N ASP A 75 -9.72 12.94 22.14
CA ASP A 75 -8.38 13.36 21.71
C ASP A 75 -8.22 13.21 20.18
N CYS A 76 -9.07 13.88 19.40
CA CYS A 76 -9.00 13.79 17.95
C CYS A 76 -7.97 14.76 17.36
N LEU A 77 -7.26 14.31 16.32
CA LEU A 77 -6.16 15.02 15.67
C LEU A 77 -6.55 15.53 14.29
N THR A 78 -5.88 16.58 13.82
CA THR A 78 -6.00 17.02 12.43
C THR A 78 -5.40 15.97 11.49
N GLY A 79 -5.78 15.99 10.20
CA GLY A 79 -5.23 15.05 9.21
C GLY A 79 -3.70 15.10 9.11
N GLN A 80 -3.11 16.30 9.23
CA GLN A 80 -1.66 16.50 9.20
C GLN A 80 -0.97 15.88 10.43
N GLU A 81 -1.53 16.08 11.62
CA GLU A 81 -1.02 15.48 12.85
C GLU A 81 -1.18 13.96 12.85
N ALA A 82 -2.32 13.44 12.38
CA ALA A 82 -2.56 12.02 12.25
C ALA A 82 -1.56 11.37 11.27
N TYR A 83 -1.27 12.02 10.14
CA TYR A 83 -0.24 11.57 9.21
C TYR A 83 1.16 11.61 9.84
N GLY A 84 1.48 12.67 10.60
CA GLY A 84 2.73 12.75 11.38
C GLY A 84 2.88 11.62 12.42
N ARG A 85 1.77 11.18 13.04
CA ARG A 85 1.75 10.00 13.92
C ARG A 85 2.00 8.69 13.18
N VAL A 86 1.46 8.56 11.97
CA VAL A 86 1.75 7.41 11.09
C VAL A 86 3.24 7.38 10.73
N LEU A 87 3.81 8.49 10.27
CA LEU A 87 5.22 8.58 9.90
C LEU A 87 6.16 8.25 11.06
N GLY A 88 5.90 8.77 12.27
CA GLY A 88 6.74 8.46 13.43
C GLY A 88 6.61 7.01 13.91
N SER A 89 5.43 6.41 13.79
CA SER A 89 5.24 4.97 14.10
C SER A 89 5.99 4.09 13.11
N ILE A 90 5.90 4.43 11.83
CA ILE A 90 6.63 3.77 10.74
C ILE A 90 8.14 3.89 10.92
N LEU A 91 8.64 5.06 11.35
CA LEU A 91 10.06 5.27 11.61
C LEU A 91 10.57 4.25 12.63
N VAL A 92 9.82 4.03 13.71
CA VAL A 92 10.14 3.03 14.73
C VAL A 92 10.13 1.62 14.14
N THR A 93 9.09 1.22 13.41
CA THR A 93 9.00 -0.14 12.83
C THR A 93 10.04 -0.39 11.75
N SER A 94 10.46 0.64 11.01
CA SER A 94 11.51 0.53 10.00
C SER A 94 12.88 0.23 10.63
N TRP A 95 13.16 0.74 11.84
CA TRP A 95 14.35 0.34 12.59
C TRP A 95 14.31 -1.13 13.01
N PHE A 96 13.15 -1.66 13.39
CA PHE A 96 13.00 -3.09 13.63
C PHE A 96 13.23 -3.90 12.36
N GLN A 97 12.75 -3.43 11.20
CA GLN A 97 13.01 -4.06 9.91
C GLN A 97 14.51 -4.12 9.59
N ILE A 98 15.26 -3.04 9.84
CA ILE A 98 16.72 -3.00 9.72
C ILE A 98 17.35 -4.04 10.65
N ALA A 99 16.93 -4.11 11.92
CA ALA A 99 17.46 -5.09 12.86
C ALA A 99 17.20 -6.54 12.40
N LEU A 100 15.99 -6.82 11.90
CA LEU A 100 15.61 -8.12 11.36
C LEU A 100 16.37 -8.48 10.08
N SER A 101 16.86 -7.50 9.31
CA SER A 101 17.69 -7.76 8.12
C SER A 101 19.03 -8.42 8.45
N PHE A 102 19.51 -8.28 9.69
CA PHE A 102 20.71 -8.96 10.19
C PHE A 102 20.40 -10.34 10.79
N CYS A 103 19.12 -10.71 10.96
CA CYS A 103 18.77 -12.03 11.48
C CYS A 103 19.12 -13.14 10.48
N PRO A 104 19.42 -14.36 10.96
CA PRO A 104 19.70 -15.49 10.08
C PRO A 104 18.52 -15.76 9.13
N LYS A 105 18.78 -15.69 7.83
CA LYS A 105 17.87 -16.09 6.73
C LYS A 105 17.17 -17.44 6.94
N LYS A 106 17.82 -18.41 7.60
CA LYS A 106 17.18 -19.70 7.97
C LYS A 106 16.00 -19.49 8.93
N PHE A 107 16.12 -18.56 9.86
CA PHE A 107 15.04 -18.19 10.77
C PHE A 107 13.90 -17.49 10.01
N LEU A 108 14.21 -16.48 9.19
CA LEU A 108 13.20 -15.78 8.40
C LEU A 108 12.43 -16.72 7.46
N LYS A 109 13.12 -17.61 6.74
CA LYS A 109 12.47 -18.62 5.87
C LYS A 109 11.65 -19.65 6.64
N LYS A 110 12.02 -19.94 7.89
CA LYS A 110 11.27 -20.86 8.76
C LYS A 110 9.97 -20.21 9.28
N VAL A 111 10.03 -18.94 9.66
CA VAL A 111 8.87 -18.21 10.21
C VAL A 111 7.95 -17.71 9.09
N PHE A 112 8.51 -17.24 7.98
CA PHE A 112 7.79 -16.66 6.84
C PHE A 112 8.09 -17.42 5.53
N PRO A 113 7.71 -18.71 5.43
CA PRO A 113 7.82 -19.44 4.17
C PRO A 113 6.85 -18.87 3.12
N PRO A 114 7.01 -19.24 1.82
CA PRO A 114 6.16 -18.78 0.71
C PRO A 114 4.65 -18.91 0.98
N VAL A 115 4.25 -19.93 1.74
CA VAL A 115 2.86 -20.20 2.14
C VAL A 115 2.29 -19.05 2.99
N VAL A 116 3.06 -18.57 3.97
CA VAL A 116 2.67 -17.48 4.88
C VAL A 116 2.66 -16.14 4.15
N THR A 117 3.68 -15.91 3.32
CA THR A 117 3.88 -14.62 2.66
C THR A 117 2.95 -14.46 1.47
N GLY A 118 2.73 -15.53 0.70
CA GLY A 118 1.75 -15.56 -0.39
C GLY A 118 0.33 -15.31 0.11
N SER A 119 -0.09 -15.95 1.22
CA SER A 119 -1.42 -15.69 1.80
C SER A 119 -1.56 -14.25 2.29
N THR A 120 -0.51 -13.68 2.88
CA THR A 120 -0.52 -12.29 3.38
C THR A 120 -0.60 -11.28 2.23
N ILE A 121 0.16 -11.47 1.15
CA ILE A 121 0.14 -10.60 -0.04
C ILE A 121 -1.23 -10.64 -0.73
N ILE A 122 -1.86 -11.81 -0.81
CA ILE A 122 -3.24 -11.94 -1.33
C ILE A 122 -4.20 -11.09 -0.51
N LEU A 123 -4.11 -11.14 0.82
CA LEU A 123 -4.99 -10.37 1.71
C LEU A 123 -4.74 -8.86 1.63
N ILE A 124 -3.48 -8.43 1.44
CA ILE A 124 -3.15 -7.02 1.17
C ILE A 124 -3.84 -6.58 -0.12
N GLY A 125 -3.66 -7.33 -1.21
CA GLY A 125 -4.31 -7.03 -2.50
C GLY A 125 -5.84 -6.96 -2.37
N ALA A 126 -6.45 -7.96 -1.73
CA ALA A 126 -7.90 -8.00 -1.49
C ALA A 126 -8.40 -6.78 -0.71
N SER A 127 -7.69 -6.34 0.34
CA SER A 127 -8.08 -5.16 1.13
C SER A 127 -7.99 -3.85 0.33
N LEU A 128 -7.02 -3.75 -0.59
CA LEU A 128 -6.77 -2.54 -1.37
C LEU A 128 -7.67 -2.42 -2.60
N ILE A 129 -8.12 -3.54 -3.17
CA ILE A 129 -9.11 -3.58 -4.25
C ILE A 129 -10.38 -2.81 -3.85
N THR A 130 -10.81 -2.92 -2.59
CA THR A 130 -11.96 -2.14 -2.06
C THR A 130 -11.75 -0.63 -2.23
N SER A 131 -10.54 -0.13 -1.93
CA SER A 131 -10.22 1.29 -2.11
C SER A 131 -10.22 1.69 -3.60
N GLY A 132 -9.65 0.84 -4.47
CA GLY A 132 -9.65 1.06 -5.91
C GLY A 132 -11.06 1.14 -6.50
N PHE A 133 -11.96 0.22 -6.13
CA PHE A 133 -13.36 0.23 -6.56
C PHE A 133 -14.14 1.41 -5.98
N SER A 134 -13.90 1.78 -4.72
CA SER A 134 -14.52 2.98 -4.13
C SER A 134 -14.11 4.26 -4.87
N GLN A 135 -12.84 4.37 -5.28
CA GLN A 135 -12.40 5.49 -6.13
C GLN A 135 -13.01 5.42 -7.53
N TRP A 136 -13.11 4.22 -8.12
CA TRP A 136 -13.72 4.03 -9.44
C TRP A 136 -15.19 4.46 -9.42
N GLY A 137 -15.93 4.16 -8.35
CA GLY A 137 -17.30 4.61 -8.15
C GLY A 137 -17.45 6.12 -7.91
N GLY A 138 -16.37 6.89 -7.83
CA GLY A 138 -16.38 8.34 -7.72
C GLY A 138 -15.61 8.87 -6.51
N GLY A 139 -15.37 8.08 -5.46
CA GLY A 139 -14.65 8.55 -4.28
C GLY A 139 -14.90 7.69 -3.04
N THR A 140 -13.94 7.70 -2.11
CA THR A 140 -13.99 6.88 -0.88
C THR A 140 -14.92 7.45 0.19
N THR A 141 -15.03 8.77 0.27
CA THR A 141 -15.91 9.51 1.19
C THR A 141 -17.38 9.19 0.93
N CYS A 142 -17.81 9.32 -0.33
CA CYS A 142 -19.18 9.01 -0.74
C CYS A 142 -19.49 7.50 -0.73
N ALA A 143 -18.51 6.63 -1.03
CA ALA A 143 -18.69 5.17 -1.00
C ALA A 143 -19.14 4.64 0.36
N ASN A 144 -18.66 5.23 1.46
CA ASN A 144 -19.02 4.81 2.81
C ASN A 144 -20.42 5.29 3.25
N GLN A 145 -21.02 6.23 2.52
CA GLN A 145 -22.32 6.83 2.86
C GLN A 145 -23.43 6.42 1.89
N VAL A 146 -23.18 5.53 0.94
CA VAL A 146 -24.12 5.15 -0.14
C VAL A 146 -25.51 4.78 0.38
N LEU A 147 -25.57 4.10 1.53
CA LEU A 147 -26.83 3.63 2.13
C LEU A 147 -27.54 4.69 2.99
N THR A 148 -26.82 5.73 3.42
CA THR A 148 -27.28 6.69 4.43
C THR A 148 -27.55 8.07 3.84
N SER A 149 -26.81 8.48 2.80
CA SER A 149 -26.95 9.78 2.16
C SER A 149 -26.47 9.73 0.70
N LYS A 150 -27.20 10.38 -0.21
CA LYS A 150 -26.75 10.61 -1.59
C LYS A 150 -25.78 11.79 -1.66
N THR A 151 -24.74 11.75 -0.84
CA THR A 151 -23.71 12.79 -0.81
C THR A 151 -22.94 12.73 -2.13
N PRO A 152 -22.77 13.85 -2.85
CA PRO A 152 -21.97 13.85 -4.07
C PRO A 152 -20.51 13.49 -3.78
N CYS A 153 -19.87 12.79 -4.73
CA CYS A 153 -18.47 12.41 -4.65
C CYS A 153 -17.56 13.55 -5.13
N ASP A 154 -16.55 13.87 -4.33
CA ASP A 154 -15.53 14.86 -4.64
C ASP A 154 -14.28 14.25 -5.31
N GLY A 155 -13.39 15.10 -5.83
CA GLY A 155 -12.11 14.69 -6.42
C GLY A 155 -12.19 14.19 -7.87
N ASN A 156 -13.25 14.53 -8.61
CA ASN A 156 -13.36 14.30 -10.05
C ASN A 156 -13.45 15.63 -10.82
N GLY A 157 -12.54 16.55 -10.51
CA GLY A 157 -12.56 17.92 -11.06
C GLY A 157 -13.71 18.74 -10.47
N GLU A 158 -14.50 19.35 -11.34
CA GLU A 158 -15.71 20.11 -10.98
C GLU A 158 -16.95 19.20 -10.91
N VAL A 159 -16.82 17.93 -11.28
CA VAL A 159 -17.96 17.00 -11.39
C VAL A 159 -18.22 16.30 -10.07
N GLU A 160 -19.32 16.72 -9.45
CA GLU A 160 -19.87 16.14 -8.23
C GLU A 160 -21.13 15.32 -8.53
N LEU A 161 -21.01 13.99 -8.58
CA LEU A 161 -22.11 13.06 -8.88
C LEU A 161 -22.25 12.03 -7.75
N PRO A 162 -23.42 11.38 -7.61
CA PRO A 162 -23.58 10.31 -6.63
C PRO A 162 -22.62 9.15 -6.93
N PHE A 163 -22.30 8.39 -5.88
CA PHE A 163 -21.48 7.19 -6.01
C PHE A 163 -22.09 6.20 -7.02
N GLY A 164 -21.24 5.65 -7.89
CA GLY A 164 -21.64 4.70 -8.92
C GLY A 164 -22.41 5.31 -10.09
N ASP A 165 -22.35 6.63 -10.28
CA ASP A 165 -22.93 7.25 -11.48
C ASP A 165 -22.29 6.70 -12.76
N ARG A 166 -23.09 6.61 -13.83
CA ARG A 166 -22.68 6.05 -15.13
C ARG A 166 -21.37 6.66 -15.64
N HIS A 167 -21.17 7.97 -15.48
CA HIS A 167 -20.00 8.64 -16.05
C HIS A 167 -18.71 8.19 -15.35
N TYR A 168 -18.75 7.93 -14.05
CA TYR A 168 -17.59 7.41 -13.32
C TYR A 168 -17.24 5.99 -13.77
N ILE A 169 -18.26 5.13 -13.91
CA ILE A 169 -18.08 3.75 -14.36
C ILE A 169 -17.53 3.71 -15.79
N GLU A 170 -18.13 4.47 -16.72
CA GLU A 170 -17.71 4.56 -18.13
C GLU A 170 -16.26 5.05 -18.27
N LEU A 171 -15.88 6.11 -17.55
CA LEU A 171 -14.51 6.63 -17.60
C LEU A 171 -13.48 5.60 -17.10
N GLY A 172 -13.76 4.88 -16.03
CA GLY A 172 -12.87 3.81 -15.59
C GLY A 172 -12.90 2.58 -16.52
N LEU A 173 -14.02 2.27 -17.16
CA LEU A 173 -14.09 1.23 -18.19
C LEU A 173 -13.23 1.58 -19.41
N VAL A 174 -13.13 2.86 -19.78
CA VAL A 174 -12.19 3.31 -20.83
C VAL A 174 -10.75 2.99 -20.43
N VAL A 175 -10.38 3.19 -19.17
CA VAL A 175 -9.04 2.81 -18.67
C VAL A 175 -8.85 1.31 -18.81
N VAL A 176 -9.78 0.49 -18.29
CA VAL A 176 -9.70 -0.98 -18.37
C VAL A 176 -9.64 -1.48 -19.81
N ALA A 177 -10.49 -0.95 -20.71
CA ALA A 177 -10.48 -1.28 -22.12
C ALA A 177 -9.12 -0.95 -22.76
N THR A 178 -8.53 0.20 -22.39
CA THR A 178 -7.19 0.57 -22.85
C THR A 178 -6.15 -0.42 -22.37
N LEU A 179 -6.19 -0.87 -21.10
CA LEU A 179 -5.27 -1.89 -20.58
C LEU A 179 -5.38 -3.19 -21.41
N ILE A 180 -6.60 -3.67 -21.66
CA ILE A 180 -6.84 -4.90 -22.44
C ILE A 180 -6.33 -4.74 -23.87
N ILE A 181 -6.63 -3.62 -24.54
CA ILE A 181 -6.18 -3.36 -25.91
C ILE A 181 -4.66 -3.29 -25.99
N VAL A 182 -4.01 -2.62 -25.03
CA VAL A 182 -2.54 -2.53 -24.97
C VAL A 182 -1.91 -3.90 -24.66
N GLU A 183 -2.53 -4.73 -23.83
CA GLU A 183 -2.03 -6.07 -23.56
C GLU A 183 -2.08 -6.94 -24.83
N ILE A 184 -3.19 -6.92 -25.57
CA ILE A 184 -3.36 -7.71 -26.79
C ILE A 184 -2.44 -7.21 -27.91
N PHE A 185 -2.51 -5.91 -28.25
CA PHE A 185 -1.90 -5.34 -29.46
C PHE A 185 -0.63 -4.53 -29.22
N GLY A 186 -0.31 -4.21 -27.96
CA GLY A 186 0.82 -3.37 -27.62
C GLY A 186 2.17 -4.05 -27.88
N SER A 187 3.16 -3.22 -28.22
CA SER A 187 4.56 -3.63 -28.25
C SER A 187 5.07 -3.98 -26.84
N PRO A 188 6.21 -4.68 -26.69
CA PRO A 188 6.77 -5.02 -25.37
C PRO A 188 6.93 -3.81 -24.43
N ILE A 189 7.24 -2.63 -24.97
CA ILE A 189 7.33 -1.39 -24.18
C ILE A 189 5.95 -0.95 -23.71
N LEU A 190 4.95 -0.95 -24.60
CA LEU A 190 3.58 -0.53 -24.27
C LEU A 190 2.92 -1.47 -23.26
N ARG A 191 3.14 -2.79 -23.36
CA ARG A 191 2.63 -3.77 -22.38
C ARG A 191 3.16 -3.52 -20.98
N ASN A 192 4.45 -3.19 -20.86
CA ASN A 192 5.05 -2.85 -19.56
C ASN A 192 4.66 -1.46 -19.04
N THR A 193 4.25 -0.53 -19.91
CA THR A 193 3.76 0.80 -19.52
C THR A 193 2.24 0.93 -19.63
N GLN A 194 1.52 -0.18 -19.75
CA GLN A 194 0.08 -0.19 -20.06
C GLN A 194 -0.74 0.61 -19.03
N VAL A 195 -0.34 0.55 -17.76
CA VAL A 195 -0.98 1.30 -16.67
C VAL A 195 -0.89 2.80 -16.90
N ILE A 196 0.27 3.30 -17.34
CA ILE A 196 0.48 4.72 -17.66
C ILE A 196 -0.29 5.08 -18.92
N VAL A 197 -0.26 4.23 -19.95
CA VAL A 197 -1.01 4.46 -21.20
C VAL A 197 -2.52 4.53 -20.93
N GLY A 198 -3.05 3.62 -20.12
CA GLY A 198 -4.46 3.62 -19.68
C GLY A 198 -4.85 4.89 -18.95
N LEU A 199 -3.97 5.40 -18.07
CA LEU A 199 -4.18 6.66 -17.37
C LEU A 199 -4.16 7.86 -18.33
N VAL A 200 -3.23 7.91 -19.28
CA VAL A 200 -3.15 8.99 -20.28
C VAL A 200 -4.38 9.00 -21.19
N VAL A 201 -4.81 7.83 -21.68
CA VAL A 201 -6.00 7.70 -22.52
C VAL A 201 -7.26 8.05 -21.72
N GLY A 202 -7.38 7.54 -20.49
CA GLY A 202 -8.49 7.89 -19.59
C GLY A 202 -8.57 9.39 -19.35
N MET A 203 -7.45 10.04 -19.08
CA MET A 203 -7.35 11.50 -18.92
C MET A 203 -7.75 12.27 -20.18
N ALA A 204 -7.28 11.82 -21.35
CA ALA A 204 -7.64 12.43 -22.63
C ALA A 204 -9.15 12.36 -22.87
N VAL A 205 -9.77 11.20 -22.63
CA VAL A 205 -11.22 11.04 -22.75
C VAL A 205 -11.95 11.89 -21.72
N ALA A 206 -11.57 11.85 -20.44
CA ALA A 206 -12.20 12.66 -19.40
C ALA A 206 -12.10 14.18 -19.64
N SER A 207 -11.05 14.66 -20.31
CA SER A 207 -10.95 16.08 -20.70
C SER A 207 -12.02 16.50 -21.72
N SER A 208 -12.47 15.55 -22.54
CA SER A 208 -13.49 15.75 -23.59
C SER A 208 -14.93 15.60 -23.09
N VAL A 209 -15.13 14.87 -21.99
CA VAL A 209 -16.45 14.63 -21.39
C VAL A 209 -16.82 15.76 -20.43
N HIS A 210 -18.04 16.27 -20.54
CA HIS A 210 -18.59 17.30 -19.65
C HIS A 210 -19.96 16.88 -19.13
N VAL A 211 -20.24 17.20 -17.87
CA VAL A 211 -21.56 17.03 -17.28
C VAL A 211 -22.27 18.37 -17.30
N THR A 212 -23.45 18.44 -17.90
CA THR A 212 -24.25 19.67 -17.87
C THR A 212 -25.29 19.54 -16.77
N LYS A 213 -25.25 20.44 -15.77
CA LYS A 213 -26.33 20.58 -14.79
C LYS A 213 -27.07 21.88 -15.06
N CYS A 214 -28.39 21.81 -15.09
CA CYS A 214 -29.27 22.97 -15.25
C CYS A 214 -30.00 23.22 -13.94
N GLU A 215 -29.81 24.40 -13.38
CA GLU A 215 -30.56 24.87 -12.21
C GLU A 215 -31.49 26.00 -12.67
N GLY A 216 -32.77 25.66 -12.85
CA GLY A 216 -33.74 26.52 -13.53
C GLY A 216 -33.35 26.76 -14.99
N THR A 217 -33.21 28.03 -15.39
CA THR A 217 -32.89 28.43 -16.77
C THR A 217 -31.38 28.51 -17.07
N LYS A 218 -30.52 28.35 -16.05
CA LYS A 218 -29.05 28.41 -16.21
C LYS A 218 -28.48 27.00 -16.25
N CYS A 219 -27.81 26.66 -17.35
CA CYS A 219 -27.08 25.41 -17.51
C CYS A 219 -25.57 25.66 -17.48
N SER A 220 -24.88 25.02 -16.53
CA SER A 220 -23.42 25.07 -16.40
C SER A 220 -22.82 23.73 -16.81
N LYS A 221 -21.69 23.78 -17.51
CA LYS A 221 -20.91 22.58 -17.90
C LYS A 221 -19.78 22.39 -16.90
N TYR A 222 -19.71 21.19 -16.33
CA TYR A 222 -18.73 20.78 -15.34
C TYR A 222 -17.72 19.83 -15.97
N ARG A 223 -16.44 20.03 -15.69
CA ARG A 223 -15.31 19.27 -16.25
C ARG A 223 -14.77 18.24 -15.27
N PHE A 224 -14.47 17.04 -15.78
CA PHE A 224 -13.78 16.02 -14.98
C PHE A 224 -12.31 16.37 -14.75
N VAL A 225 -11.65 16.92 -15.77
CA VAL A 225 -10.24 17.32 -15.70
C VAL A 225 -10.13 18.84 -15.73
N THR A 226 -9.53 19.39 -14.68
CA THR A 226 -9.30 20.83 -14.52
C THR A 226 -7.81 21.06 -14.32
N PHE A 227 -7.23 21.98 -15.09
CA PHE A 227 -5.78 22.25 -15.08
C PHE A 227 -5.39 23.45 -14.22
N ASP A 228 -6.32 24.00 -13.43
CA ASP A 228 -6.14 25.22 -12.64
C ASP A 228 -5.03 25.09 -11.59
N LYS A 229 -4.82 23.87 -11.08
CA LYS A 229 -3.73 23.56 -10.15
C LYS A 229 -2.33 23.67 -10.80
N ILE A 230 -2.23 23.56 -12.13
CA ILE A 230 -0.94 23.58 -12.82
C ILE A 230 -0.33 24.99 -12.79
N PRO A 231 -1.00 26.09 -13.18
CA PRO A 231 -0.48 27.44 -13.03
C PRO A 231 -0.09 27.80 -11.59
N GLU A 232 -0.89 27.39 -10.60
CA GLU A 232 -0.69 27.69 -9.18
C GLU A 232 0.52 26.98 -8.56
N ALA A 233 0.86 25.78 -9.05
CA ALA A 233 1.95 24.99 -8.50
C ALA A 233 3.32 25.67 -8.74
N PRO A 234 4.27 25.61 -7.79
CA PRO A 234 5.63 26.10 -8.02
C PRO A 234 6.34 25.29 -9.11
N TRP A 235 7.33 25.89 -9.77
CA TRP A 235 8.15 25.17 -10.76
C TRP A 235 9.02 24.09 -10.11
N ILE A 236 9.64 24.43 -8.98
CA ILE A 236 10.56 23.55 -8.26
C ILE A 236 10.01 23.29 -6.86
N THR A 237 10.01 22.03 -6.43
CA THR A 237 9.74 21.60 -5.05
C THR A 237 10.90 20.82 -4.47
N PHE A 238 11.02 20.86 -3.16
CA PHE A 238 12.06 20.18 -2.38
C PHE A 238 11.42 19.22 -1.38
N LEU A 239 12.22 18.27 -0.88
CA LEU A 239 11.76 17.19 0.01
C LEU A 239 10.98 17.69 1.24
N TRP A 240 11.46 18.75 1.90
CA TRP A 240 10.85 19.32 3.10
C TRP A 240 10.10 20.63 2.85
N ARG A 241 9.50 20.79 1.66
CA ARG A 241 8.60 21.93 1.37
C ARG A 241 7.45 21.99 2.37
N TYR A 242 6.91 20.82 2.73
CA TYR A 242 5.93 20.64 3.78
C TYR A 242 6.48 19.65 4.80
N THR A 243 6.28 19.92 6.07
CA THR A 243 6.69 19.05 7.17
C THR A 243 5.48 18.69 8.02
N PHE A 244 5.55 17.53 8.66
CA PHE A 244 4.50 17.02 9.52
C PHE A 244 5.06 16.80 10.92
N PRO A 245 4.29 17.10 11.98
CA PRO A 245 4.75 16.90 13.35
C PRO A 245 4.91 15.40 13.61
N LEU A 246 6.14 14.94 13.77
CA LEU A 246 6.42 13.54 14.06
C LEU A 246 5.88 13.18 15.44
N GLY A 247 5.18 12.06 15.51
CA GLY A 247 4.83 11.45 16.78
C GLY A 247 4.59 9.96 16.63
N ILE A 248 4.48 9.26 17.75
CA ILE A 248 4.27 7.82 17.76
C ILE A 248 2.81 7.54 18.13
N TYR A 249 2.22 6.56 17.45
CA TYR A 249 0.93 5.97 17.80
C TYR A 249 1.15 4.49 18.11
N PRO A 250 1.32 4.15 19.41
CA PRO A 250 1.66 2.79 19.84
C PRO A 250 0.74 1.68 19.29
N PRO A 251 -0.60 1.87 19.18
CA PRO A 251 -1.47 0.81 18.66
C PRO A 251 -1.15 0.35 17.24
N ALA A 252 -0.63 1.24 16.39
CA ALA A 252 -0.28 0.88 15.02
C ALA A 252 1.09 0.18 14.89
N LEU A 253 1.93 0.16 15.94
CA LEU A 253 3.29 -0.40 15.85
C LEU A 253 3.28 -1.88 15.48
N LEU A 254 2.39 -2.68 16.06
CA LEU A 254 2.34 -4.12 15.79
C LEU A 254 1.85 -4.43 14.37
N PRO A 255 0.73 -3.87 13.87
CA PRO A 255 0.34 -4.02 12.46
C PRO A 255 1.39 -3.49 11.48
N MET A 256 2.03 -2.35 11.78
CA MET A 256 3.10 -1.79 10.93
C MET A 256 4.36 -2.67 10.92
N LEU A 257 4.69 -3.33 12.04
CA LEU A 257 5.78 -4.31 12.07
C LEU A 257 5.48 -5.52 11.18
N LEU A 258 4.26 -6.04 11.21
CA LEU A 258 3.82 -7.13 10.32
C LEU A 258 3.85 -6.70 8.84
N ALA A 259 3.44 -5.47 8.54
CA ALA A 259 3.58 -4.88 7.20
C ALA A 259 5.05 -4.81 6.78
N GLY A 260 5.94 -4.35 7.65
CA GLY A 260 7.39 -4.30 7.40
C GLY A 260 8.01 -5.66 7.13
N ILE A 261 7.64 -6.69 7.90
CA ILE A 261 8.09 -8.07 7.65
C ILE A 261 7.59 -8.57 6.30
N THR A 262 6.34 -8.26 5.95
CA THR A 262 5.78 -8.64 4.65
C THR A 262 6.56 -7.98 3.51
N SER A 263 6.87 -6.67 3.65
CA SER A 263 7.73 -5.96 2.70
C SER A 263 9.12 -6.58 2.60
N MET A 264 9.75 -7.03 3.69
CA MET A 264 11.04 -7.72 3.63
C MET A 264 10.98 -8.97 2.76
N VAL A 265 9.91 -9.76 2.87
CA VAL A 265 9.77 -10.99 2.07
C VAL A 265 9.44 -10.69 0.61
N GLU A 266 8.66 -9.64 0.36
CA GLU A 266 8.45 -9.09 -0.98
C GLU A 266 9.81 -8.71 -1.61
N THR A 267 10.66 -7.98 -0.90
CA THR A 267 12.03 -7.65 -1.35
C THR A 267 12.85 -8.90 -1.69
N ILE A 268 12.77 -9.95 -0.85
CA ILE A 268 13.50 -11.20 -1.11
C ILE A 268 13.01 -11.81 -2.43
N GLY A 269 11.70 -11.92 -2.61
CA GLY A 269 11.10 -12.47 -3.84
C GLY A 269 11.44 -11.64 -5.08
N ASP A 270 11.40 -10.32 -4.97
CA ASP A 270 11.66 -9.41 -6.09
C ASP A 270 13.12 -9.37 -6.50
N VAL A 271 14.04 -9.42 -5.54
CA VAL A 271 15.48 -9.54 -5.83
C VAL A 271 15.76 -10.91 -6.45
N SER A 272 15.15 -11.99 -5.97
CA SER A 272 15.26 -13.32 -6.59
C SER A 272 14.73 -13.33 -8.03
N ALA A 273 13.58 -12.73 -8.28
CA ALA A 273 13.01 -12.60 -9.61
C ALA A 273 13.89 -11.72 -10.53
N THR A 274 14.52 -10.67 -9.98
CA THR A 274 15.52 -9.88 -10.70
C THR A 274 16.71 -10.74 -11.13
N TYR A 275 17.20 -11.65 -10.27
CA TYR A 275 18.27 -12.58 -10.59
C TYR A 275 17.90 -13.50 -11.76
N GLU A 276 16.72 -14.12 -11.68
CA GLU A 276 16.21 -15.00 -12.74
C GLU A 276 16.01 -14.26 -14.06
N ALA A 277 15.39 -13.06 -14.02
CA ALA A 277 15.20 -12.21 -15.18
C ALA A 277 16.54 -11.71 -15.79
N SER A 278 17.58 -11.60 -14.96
CA SER A 278 18.94 -11.23 -15.37
C SER A 278 19.80 -12.43 -15.81
N HIS A 279 19.21 -13.63 -15.89
CA HIS A 279 19.91 -14.89 -16.20
C HIS A 279 21.09 -15.20 -15.26
N LEU A 280 20.99 -14.79 -14.00
CA LEU A 280 21.93 -15.13 -12.94
C LEU A 280 21.41 -16.31 -12.11
N HIS A 281 22.32 -17.13 -11.58
CA HIS A 281 21.93 -18.24 -10.71
C HIS A 281 21.47 -17.71 -9.32
N PRO A 282 20.24 -18.03 -8.87
CA PRO A 282 19.71 -17.59 -7.57
C PRO A 282 20.25 -18.45 -6.42
N SER A 283 21.58 -18.65 -6.40
CA SER A 283 22.27 -19.50 -5.44
C SER A 283 23.69 -19.02 -5.20
N GLY A 284 24.23 -19.28 -4.02
CA GLY A 284 25.61 -18.93 -3.66
C GLY A 284 25.72 -17.63 -2.88
N THR A 285 26.95 -17.29 -2.52
CA THR A 285 27.26 -16.21 -1.57
C THR A 285 26.89 -14.82 -2.08
N GLU A 286 27.07 -14.54 -3.37
CA GLU A 286 26.73 -13.23 -3.97
C GLU A 286 25.22 -13.00 -4.00
N TYR A 287 24.43 -14.01 -4.36
CA TYR A 287 22.97 -13.95 -4.27
C TYR A 287 22.51 -13.65 -2.84
N GLU A 288 23.09 -14.32 -1.85
CA GLU A 288 22.75 -14.10 -0.46
C GLU A 288 23.15 -12.70 0.05
N LYS A 289 24.28 -12.16 -0.42
CA LYS A 289 24.67 -10.77 -0.16
C LYS A 289 23.69 -9.79 -0.77
N SER A 290 23.25 -10.01 -2.01
CA SER A 290 22.27 -9.14 -2.68
C SER A 290 20.91 -9.17 -1.99
N LEU A 291 20.46 -10.33 -1.51
CA LEU A 291 19.24 -10.42 -0.69
C LEU A 291 19.38 -9.67 0.63
N GLN A 292 20.45 -9.93 1.39
CA GLN A 292 20.70 -9.26 2.67
C GLN A 292 20.81 -7.75 2.48
N GLY A 293 21.58 -7.31 1.48
CA GLY A 293 21.76 -5.91 1.18
C GLY A 293 20.50 -5.22 0.68
N GLY A 294 19.70 -5.91 -0.12
CA GLY A 294 18.41 -5.40 -0.59
C GLY A 294 17.43 -5.18 0.56
N VAL A 295 17.29 -6.15 1.46
CA VAL A 295 16.41 -6.04 2.64
C VAL A 295 16.90 -4.95 3.61
N LEU A 296 18.21 -4.85 3.82
CA LEU A 296 18.80 -3.82 4.68
C LEU A 296 18.56 -2.41 4.09
N ALA A 297 18.79 -2.23 2.79
CA ALA A 297 18.55 -0.96 2.14
C ALA A 297 17.05 -0.61 2.05
N ASP A 298 16.14 -1.58 1.93
CA ASP A 298 14.69 -1.33 2.05
C ASP A 298 14.33 -0.71 3.41
N GLY A 299 14.88 -1.26 4.51
CA GLY A 299 14.68 -0.70 5.85
C GLY A 299 15.30 0.69 6.02
N ILE A 300 16.55 0.89 5.60
CA ILE A 300 17.24 2.20 5.66
C ILE A 300 16.50 3.25 4.84
N ASN A 301 16.11 2.90 3.62
CA ASN A 301 15.38 3.79 2.74
C ASN A 301 13.97 4.09 3.27
N SER A 302 13.34 3.17 4.00
CA SER A 302 12.05 3.42 4.67
C SER A 302 12.17 4.38 5.85
N VAL A 303 13.24 4.29 6.65
CA VAL A 303 13.59 5.31 7.66
C VAL A 303 13.76 6.67 6.99
N TRP A 304 14.56 6.72 5.91
CA TRP A 304 14.84 7.96 5.20
C TRP A 304 13.59 8.54 4.51
N ALA A 305 12.75 7.69 3.92
CA ALA A 305 11.47 8.08 3.33
C ALA A 305 10.53 8.72 4.37
N SER A 306 10.44 8.13 5.56
CA SER A 306 9.60 8.63 6.66
C SER A 306 10.07 10.01 7.15
N LEU A 307 11.39 10.21 7.27
CA LEU A 307 11.98 11.51 7.58
C LEU A 307 11.77 12.53 6.45
N ALA A 308 11.72 12.07 5.21
CA ALA A 308 11.35 12.84 4.03
C ALA A 308 9.83 12.96 3.83
N THR A 309 9.02 12.69 4.87
CA THR A 309 7.55 12.83 4.89
C THR A 309 6.76 11.91 3.96
N THR A 310 7.40 10.84 3.48
CA THR A 310 6.79 9.85 2.59
C THR A 310 6.57 8.53 3.34
N LEU A 311 5.58 7.75 2.91
CA LEU A 311 5.42 6.37 3.36
C LEU A 311 6.67 5.51 3.03
N PRO A 312 6.84 4.35 3.69
CA PRO A 312 7.95 3.42 3.45
C PRO A 312 8.10 3.03 2.00
N VAL A 313 9.32 2.61 1.66
CA VAL A 313 9.65 2.20 0.30
C VAL A 313 10.11 0.74 0.29
N VAL A 314 9.78 0.04 -0.79
CA VAL A 314 10.13 -1.35 -1.04
C VAL A 314 10.64 -1.50 -2.46
N THR A 315 11.42 -2.55 -2.70
CA THR A 315 11.75 -2.98 -4.06
C THR A 315 10.47 -3.32 -4.85
N TYR A 316 10.41 -2.91 -6.12
CA TYR A 316 9.26 -3.09 -7.00
C TYR A 316 9.47 -4.23 -7.98
N ALA A 317 8.52 -5.15 -8.06
CA ALA A 317 8.54 -6.29 -8.98
C ALA A 317 8.40 -5.93 -10.47
N GLN A 318 7.85 -4.76 -10.82
CA GLN A 318 7.46 -4.43 -12.19
C GLN A 318 8.66 -4.26 -13.15
N ASN A 319 9.83 -3.89 -12.63
CA ASN A 319 11.07 -3.82 -13.40
C ASN A 319 11.47 -5.19 -13.98
N ASN A 320 11.11 -6.30 -13.34
CA ASN A 320 11.50 -7.64 -13.77
C ASN A 320 10.89 -8.00 -15.13
N GLY A 321 9.64 -7.59 -15.39
CA GLY A 321 9.01 -7.74 -16.69
C GLY A 321 9.69 -6.91 -17.79
N VAL A 322 10.23 -5.74 -17.44
CA VAL A 322 11.01 -4.91 -18.37
C VAL A 322 12.36 -5.56 -18.67
N ILE A 323 13.05 -6.08 -17.66
CA ILE A 323 14.34 -6.76 -17.84
C ILE A 323 14.17 -7.99 -18.73
N SER A 324 13.19 -8.84 -18.44
CA SER A 324 12.96 -10.08 -19.20
C SER A 324 12.62 -9.84 -20.67
N LEU A 325 11.94 -8.74 -20.98
CA LEU A 325 11.55 -8.39 -22.36
C LEU A 325 12.63 -7.61 -23.11
N SER A 326 13.37 -6.74 -22.43
CA SER A 326 14.42 -5.92 -23.04
C SER A 326 15.77 -6.63 -23.13
N GLY A 327 15.99 -7.69 -22.34
CA GLY A 327 17.29 -8.33 -22.18
C GLY A 327 18.34 -7.43 -21.51
N CYS A 328 17.94 -6.30 -20.91
CA CYS A 328 18.85 -5.32 -20.34
C CYS A 328 18.68 -5.21 -18.81
N ALA A 329 19.56 -5.88 -18.06
CA ALA A 329 19.65 -5.80 -16.60
C ALA A 329 20.68 -4.74 -16.11
N SER A 330 21.04 -3.77 -16.96
CA SER A 330 22.12 -2.83 -16.66
C SER A 330 21.74 -1.82 -15.58
N ARG A 331 22.56 -1.71 -14.52
CA ARG A 331 22.43 -0.65 -13.50
C ARG A 331 22.43 0.76 -14.07
N ARG A 332 23.08 0.99 -15.23
CA ARG A 332 23.09 2.31 -15.89
C ARG A 332 21.69 2.73 -16.32
N ALA A 333 20.85 1.79 -16.78
CA ALA A 333 19.45 2.07 -17.08
C ALA A 333 18.69 2.46 -15.80
N GLY A 334 18.97 1.77 -14.70
CA GLY A 334 18.45 2.09 -13.37
C GLY A 334 18.83 3.48 -12.88
N TYR A 335 20.10 3.88 -13.00
CA TYR A 335 20.54 5.23 -12.66
C TYR A 335 19.90 6.31 -13.55
N GLY A 336 19.70 6.03 -14.83
CA GLY A 336 18.91 6.89 -15.71
C GLY A 336 17.47 7.05 -15.22
N CYS A 337 16.83 5.95 -14.80
CA CYS A 337 15.50 6.00 -14.18
C CYS A 337 15.49 6.85 -12.90
N CYS A 338 16.49 6.67 -12.01
CA CYS A 338 16.63 7.48 -10.79
C CYS A 338 16.74 8.98 -11.10
N PHE A 339 17.53 9.34 -12.11
CA PHE A 339 17.65 10.73 -12.57
C PHE A 339 16.30 11.29 -13.02
N TRP A 340 15.57 10.58 -13.88
CA TRP A 340 14.24 11.01 -14.34
C TRP A 340 13.22 11.12 -13.20
N MET A 341 13.23 10.19 -12.25
CA MET A 341 12.35 10.24 -11.07
C MET A 341 12.63 11.45 -10.19
N ILE A 342 13.91 11.81 -10.00
CA ILE A 342 14.30 13.00 -9.24
C ILE A 342 13.89 14.25 -10.02
N LEU A 343 14.16 14.32 -11.32
CA LEU A 343 13.83 15.46 -12.18
C LEU A 343 12.31 15.72 -12.24
N PHE A 344 11.51 14.69 -12.48
CA PHE A 344 10.05 14.85 -12.48
C PHE A 344 9.49 15.06 -11.06
N GLY A 345 10.18 14.57 -10.03
CA GLY A 345 9.83 14.83 -8.65
C GLY A 345 10.10 16.27 -8.20
N THR A 346 11.15 16.91 -8.71
CA THR A 346 11.44 18.33 -8.43
C THR A 346 10.53 19.26 -9.23
N CYS A 347 10.06 18.83 -10.40
CA CYS A 347 9.08 19.57 -11.20
C CYS A 347 7.66 19.50 -10.59
N ALA A 348 7.30 20.46 -9.72
CA ALA A 348 6.00 20.45 -9.05
C ALA A 348 4.80 20.63 -10.00
N LYS A 349 5.01 21.19 -11.20
CA LYS A 349 4.01 21.21 -12.28
C LYS A 349 3.59 19.81 -12.71
N PHE A 350 4.53 18.87 -12.76
CA PHE A 350 4.25 17.47 -13.07
C PHE A 350 3.43 16.80 -11.96
N ALA A 351 3.73 17.11 -10.70
CA ALA A 351 2.90 16.66 -9.57
C ALA A 351 1.47 17.22 -9.64
N ALA A 352 1.31 18.49 -9.99
CA ALA A 352 -0.02 19.10 -10.19
C ALA A 352 -0.82 18.45 -11.32
N LEU A 353 -0.15 18.03 -12.41
CA LEU A 353 -0.78 17.25 -13.48
C LEU A 353 -1.31 15.90 -12.97
N ILE A 354 -0.53 15.17 -12.16
CA ILE A 354 -0.97 13.91 -11.54
C ILE A 354 -2.16 14.16 -10.59
N LEU A 355 -2.14 15.26 -9.82
CA LEU A 355 -3.25 15.65 -8.93
C LEU A 355 -4.50 16.16 -9.67
N SER A 356 -4.43 16.31 -10.99
CA SER A 356 -5.57 16.67 -11.85
C SER A 356 -6.29 15.42 -12.39
N ILE A 357 -5.80 14.22 -12.06
CA ILE A 357 -6.42 12.97 -12.50
C ILE A 357 -7.68 12.69 -11.66
N PRO A 358 -8.85 12.49 -12.30
CA PRO A 358 -10.08 12.14 -11.60
C PRO A 358 -9.96 10.84 -10.80
N ASN A 359 -10.59 10.80 -9.64
CA ASN A 359 -10.68 9.61 -8.80
C ASN A 359 -11.22 8.38 -9.55
N CYS A 360 -12.20 8.54 -10.43
CA CYS A 360 -12.75 7.41 -11.20
C CYS A 360 -11.71 6.72 -12.11
N ILE A 361 -10.81 7.50 -12.73
CA ILE A 361 -9.71 6.99 -13.57
C ILE A 361 -8.62 6.35 -12.70
N LEU A 362 -8.22 7.03 -11.61
CA LEU A 362 -7.26 6.49 -10.65
C LEU A 362 -7.78 5.19 -10.02
N GLY A 363 -9.08 5.10 -9.75
CA GLY A 363 -9.73 3.93 -9.18
C GLY A 363 -9.66 2.71 -10.09
N ALA A 364 -9.99 2.86 -11.38
CA ALA A 364 -9.85 1.77 -12.35
C ALA A 364 -8.39 1.31 -12.50
N MET A 365 -7.45 2.25 -12.56
CA MET A 365 -6.01 1.96 -12.63
C MET A 365 -5.50 1.24 -11.38
N THR A 366 -5.83 1.75 -10.19
CA THR A 366 -5.40 1.16 -8.91
C THR A 366 -6.04 -0.20 -8.68
N THR A 367 -7.29 -0.40 -9.12
CA THR A 367 -7.96 -1.72 -9.09
C THR A 367 -7.14 -2.76 -9.87
N PHE A 368 -6.66 -2.42 -11.07
CA PHE A 368 -5.78 -3.31 -11.83
C PHE A 368 -4.45 -3.58 -11.10
N LEU A 369 -3.81 -2.54 -10.55
CA LEU A 369 -2.56 -2.68 -9.80
C LEU A 369 -2.71 -3.58 -8.57
N PHE A 370 -3.76 -3.38 -7.76
CA PHE A 370 -3.99 -4.17 -6.54
C PHE A 370 -4.43 -5.61 -6.86
N SER A 371 -5.15 -5.81 -7.97
CA SER A 371 -5.42 -7.15 -8.50
C SER A 371 -4.12 -7.84 -8.92
N GLY A 372 -3.20 -7.12 -9.55
CA GLY A 372 -1.86 -7.61 -9.87
C GLY A 372 -1.06 -8.03 -8.63
N VAL A 373 -1.11 -7.25 -7.55
CA VAL A 373 -0.49 -7.61 -6.25
C VAL A 373 -1.08 -8.93 -5.73
N MET A 374 -2.41 -9.07 -5.76
CA MET A 374 -3.08 -10.30 -5.35
C MET A 374 -2.63 -11.51 -6.20
N VAL A 375 -2.54 -11.35 -7.52
CA VAL A 375 -2.08 -12.40 -8.45
C VAL A 375 -0.61 -12.78 -8.19
N SER A 376 0.26 -11.82 -7.86
CA SER A 376 1.64 -12.12 -7.46
C SER A 376 1.69 -12.98 -6.18
N GLY A 377 0.80 -12.73 -5.22
CA GLY A 377 0.64 -13.59 -4.05
C GLY A 377 0.19 -15.01 -4.41
N ILE A 378 -0.74 -15.16 -5.36
CA ILE A 378 -1.18 -16.47 -5.87
C ILE A 378 -0.03 -17.22 -6.55
N LYS A 379 0.78 -16.52 -7.35
CA LYS A 379 1.98 -17.10 -7.98
C LYS A 379 2.95 -17.64 -6.94
N LEU A 380 3.12 -16.93 -5.81
CA LEU A 380 3.97 -17.38 -4.71
C LEU A 380 3.42 -18.63 -3.99
N LEU A 381 2.08 -18.78 -3.97
CA LEU A 381 1.39 -19.99 -3.47
C LEU A 381 1.30 -21.12 -4.50
N SER A 382 1.87 -20.96 -5.70
CA SER A 382 1.81 -21.95 -6.78
C SER A 382 3.21 -22.52 -7.09
N PRO A 383 3.85 -23.23 -6.15
CA PRO A 383 5.15 -23.85 -6.41
C PRO A 383 5.03 -24.96 -7.47
N PRO A 384 6.11 -25.33 -8.17
CA PRO A 384 6.07 -26.33 -9.24
C PRO A 384 5.52 -27.70 -8.83
N LYS A 385 5.67 -28.07 -7.55
CA LYS A 385 5.19 -29.33 -6.99
C LYS A 385 3.75 -29.26 -6.45
N GLY A 386 3.11 -28.09 -6.51
CA GLY A 386 1.82 -27.83 -5.87
C GLY A 386 1.89 -27.69 -4.36
N LEU A 387 0.78 -27.30 -3.73
CA LEU A 387 0.69 -27.14 -2.27
C LEU A 387 0.45 -28.50 -1.59
N SER A 388 1.22 -28.77 -0.52
CA SER A 388 1.02 -29.96 0.31
C SER A 388 -0.35 -29.92 1.03
N ARG A 389 -0.75 -31.02 1.68
CA ARG A 389 -1.98 -31.02 2.49
C ARG A 389 -1.88 -30.03 3.64
N ARG A 390 -0.74 -30.01 4.33
CA ARG A 390 -0.39 -29.03 5.36
C ARG A 390 -0.49 -27.60 4.85
N ASP A 391 0.16 -27.30 3.73
CA ASP A 391 0.20 -25.94 3.20
C ASP A 391 -1.20 -25.46 2.78
N ARG A 392 -2.00 -26.33 2.15
CA ARG A 392 -3.40 -26.03 1.82
C ARG A 392 -4.20 -25.66 3.07
N PHE A 393 -4.06 -26.42 4.16
CA PHE A 393 -4.77 -26.12 5.41
C PHE A 393 -4.37 -24.75 5.98
N ILE A 394 -3.07 -24.43 6.00
CA ILE A 394 -2.56 -23.14 6.47
C ILE A 394 -3.15 -22.00 5.63
N VAL A 395 -3.08 -22.11 4.30
CA VAL A 395 -3.64 -21.11 3.38
C VAL A 395 -5.14 -20.95 3.57
N THR A 396 -5.89 -22.06 3.67
CA THR A 396 -7.35 -22.01 3.87
C THR A 396 -7.71 -21.26 5.14
N MET A 397 -7.05 -21.53 6.26
CA MET A 397 -7.33 -20.86 7.52
C MET A 397 -6.89 -19.38 7.48
N ALA A 398 -5.72 -19.09 6.92
CA ALA A 398 -5.20 -17.73 6.82
C ALA A 398 -6.10 -16.83 5.95
N LEU A 399 -6.47 -17.32 4.75
CA LEU A 399 -7.38 -16.60 3.86
C LEU A 399 -8.80 -16.54 4.42
N GLY A 400 -9.30 -17.62 5.04
CA GLY A 400 -10.63 -17.65 5.65
C GLY A 400 -10.81 -16.60 6.74
N VAL A 401 -9.84 -16.51 7.66
CA VAL A 401 -9.84 -15.47 8.70
C VAL A 401 -9.64 -14.09 8.07
N GLY A 402 -8.59 -13.91 7.27
CA GLY A 402 -8.24 -12.58 6.76
C GLY A 402 -9.29 -11.97 5.82
N LEU A 403 -9.88 -12.77 4.93
CA LEU A 403 -10.99 -12.32 4.08
C LEU A 403 -12.25 -12.10 4.92
N GLY A 404 -12.53 -12.96 5.90
CA GLY A 404 -13.65 -12.78 6.83
C GLY A 404 -13.59 -11.41 7.55
N VAL A 405 -12.42 -11.03 8.06
CA VAL A 405 -12.19 -9.71 8.67
C VAL A 405 -12.44 -8.57 7.67
N ASN A 406 -11.99 -8.71 6.43
CA ASN A 406 -12.19 -7.68 5.41
C ASN A 406 -13.67 -7.55 4.97
N LEU A 407 -14.41 -8.66 4.96
CA LEU A 407 -15.79 -8.72 4.48
C LEU A 407 -16.83 -8.40 5.56
N VAL A 408 -16.45 -8.47 6.84
CA VAL A 408 -17.31 -8.15 7.98
C VAL A 408 -16.80 -6.87 8.66
N PRO A 409 -17.34 -5.69 8.29
CA PRO A 409 -17.02 -4.45 8.98
C PRO A 409 -17.28 -4.57 10.48
N ALA A 410 -16.41 -3.96 11.29
CA ALA A 410 -16.57 -3.87 12.73
C ALA A 410 -16.68 -5.21 13.50
N TRP A 411 -16.19 -6.33 12.95
CA TRP A 411 -16.35 -7.66 13.56
C TRP A 411 -15.78 -7.78 14.99
N VAL A 412 -14.71 -7.03 15.31
CA VAL A 412 -14.08 -6.97 16.65
C VAL A 412 -14.50 -5.73 17.44
N ASN A 413 -14.84 -4.65 16.76
CA ASN A 413 -15.03 -3.35 17.38
C ASN A 413 -16.07 -2.52 16.64
N ILE A 414 -17.20 -2.29 17.28
CA ILE A 414 -18.37 -1.51 16.84
C ILE A 414 -18.20 -0.01 17.20
N SER A 415 -17.03 0.40 17.71
CA SER A 415 -16.77 1.75 18.27
C SER A 415 -16.78 2.93 17.27
N GLY A 416 -17.61 2.88 16.23
CA GLY A 416 -17.92 4.00 15.34
C GLY A 416 -19.41 4.17 15.04
N GLN A 417 -20.31 3.41 15.69
CA GLN A 417 -21.76 3.48 15.42
C GLN A 417 -22.66 3.55 16.66
N SER A 418 -22.13 3.51 17.89
CA SER A 418 -22.96 3.52 19.09
C SER A 418 -22.50 4.52 20.14
N ASN A 419 -23.49 5.20 20.73
CA ASN A 419 -23.41 5.99 21.96
C ASN A 419 -22.94 5.20 23.20
N TYR A 420 -22.73 3.89 23.06
CA TYR A 420 -22.31 2.98 24.13
C TYR A 420 -20.99 2.29 23.73
N PRO A 421 -19.82 2.77 24.22
CA PRO A 421 -18.50 2.24 23.85
C PRO A 421 -18.22 0.79 24.32
N ASN A 422 -19.15 0.16 25.03
CA ASN A 422 -18.96 -1.13 25.70
C ASN A 422 -19.96 -2.22 25.27
N GLU A 423 -20.94 -1.91 24.43
CA GLU A 423 -21.91 -2.90 23.95
C GLU A 423 -21.47 -3.45 22.59
N GLY A 424 -21.16 -4.74 22.52
CA GLY A 424 -20.83 -5.46 21.28
C GLY A 424 -19.35 -5.44 20.84
N ASN A 425 -18.44 -4.87 21.64
CA ASN A 425 -16.99 -4.94 21.38
C ASN A 425 -16.40 -6.24 21.93
N LEU A 426 -15.53 -6.90 21.15
CA LEU A 426 -14.87 -8.16 21.56
C LEU A 426 -14.12 -8.00 22.89
N TRP A 427 -13.48 -6.85 23.08
CA TRP A 427 -12.80 -6.47 24.30
C TRP A 427 -13.28 -5.06 24.63
N PRO A 428 -14.17 -4.81 25.59
CA PRO A 428 -14.65 -3.46 25.89
C PRO A 428 -13.57 -2.59 26.55
N VAL A 429 -13.71 -1.25 26.47
CA VAL A 429 -12.78 -0.33 27.14
C VAL A 429 -13.31 0.00 28.52
N ASP A 430 -12.53 -0.32 29.55
CA ASP A 430 -12.76 0.27 30.86
C ASP A 430 -11.99 1.60 30.98
N LYS A 431 -12.70 2.64 31.41
CA LYS A 431 -12.12 3.96 31.67
C LYS A 431 -11.15 3.94 32.86
N SER A 432 -11.26 2.95 33.75
CA SER A 432 -10.39 2.76 34.91
C SER A 432 -8.97 2.31 34.55
N TRP A 433 -8.77 1.78 33.33
CA TRP A 433 -7.48 1.21 32.92
C TRP A 433 -6.42 2.28 32.69
N SER A 434 -5.16 1.89 32.92
CA SER A 434 -4.01 2.74 32.59
C SER A 434 -3.98 3.06 31.08
N LYS A 435 -3.33 4.17 30.71
CA LYS A 435 -3.23 4.57 29.29
C LYS A 435 -2.48 3.52 28.46
N GLU A 436 -1.50 2.86 29.09
CA GLU A 436 -0.65 1.84 28.47
C GLU A 436 -1.45 0.57 28.17
N TYR A 437 -2.27 0.12 29.11
CA TYR A 437 -3.13 -1.05 28.91
C TYR A 437 -4.18 -0.82 27.83
N ARG A 438 -4.79 0.38 27.80
CA ARG A 438 -5.69 0.79 26.72
C ARG A 438 -4.98 0.80 25.36
N GLY A 439 -3.78 1.36 25.29
CA GLY A 439 -2.97 1.35 24.08
C GLY A 439 -2.61 -0.06 23.58
N PHE A 440 -2.29 -0.99 24.49
CA PHE A 440 -2.02 -2.38 24.12
C PHE A 440 -3.27 -3.09 23.58
N ARG A 441 -4.41 -2.95 24.27
CA ARG A 441 -5.69 -3.44 23.76
C ARG A 441 -5.94 -2.90 22.36
N ASP A 442 -5.86 -1.59 22.18
CA ASP A 442 -6.14 -0.94 20.89
C ASP A 442 -5.21 -1.49 19.79
N ALA A 443 -3.96 -1.83 20.12
CA ALA A 443 -3.03 -2.49 19.21
C ALA A 443 -3.54 -3.87 18.77
N VAL A 444 -3.98 -4.70 19.72
CA VAL A 444 -4.53 -6.03 19.44
C VAL A 444 -5.79 -5.92 18.60
N ILE A 445 -6.70 -5.00 18.95
CA ILE A 445 -7.92 -4.73 18.21
C ILE A 445 -7.61 -4.26 16.78
N GLN A 446 -6.58 -3.42 16.60
CA GLN A 446 -6.17 -2.95 15.28
C GLN A 446 -5.62 -4.09 14.41
N VAL A 447 -4.82 -5.00 14.97
CA VAL A 447 -4.37 -6.23 14.27
C VAL A 447 -5.56 -7.10 13.86
N LEU A 448 -6.50 -7.33 14.77
CA LEU A 448 -7.68 -8.15 14.50
C LEU A 448 -8.65 -7.50 13.51
N SER A 449 -8.71 -6.18 13.48
CA SER A 449 -9.56 -5.41 12.55
C SER A 449 -8.96 -5.30 11.15
N ASN A 450 -7.75 -5.82 10.93
CA ASN A 450 -7.08 -5.76 9.65
C ASN A 450 -6.90 -7.18 9.07
N GLY A 451 -7.50 -7.44 7.90
CA GLY A 451 -7.56 -8.78 7.32
C GLY A 451 -6.20 -9.39 7.00
N PHE A 452 -5.25 -8.60 6.47
CA PHE A 452 -3.93 -9.16 6.18
C PHE A 452 -3.12 -9.41 7.46
N SER A 453 -3.27 -8.57 8.48
CA SER A 453 -2.55 -8.74 9.75
C SER A 453 -3.07 -9.96 10.52
N SER A 454 -4.38 -10.12 10.61
CA SER A 454 -5.03 -11.27 11.24
C SER A 454 -4.75 -12.57 10.47
N GLY A 455 -4.95 -12.59 9.15
CA GLY A 455 -4.66 -13.76 8.32
C GLY A 455 -3.18 -14.13 8.28
N GLY A 456 -2.29 -13.13 8.23
CA GLY A 456 -0.84 -13.34 8.30
C GLY A 456 -0.40 -13.91 9.65
N LEU A 457 -0.96 -13.42 10.76
CA LEU A 457 -0.69 -13.96 12.10
C LEU A 457 -1.15 -15.43 12.20
N VAL A 458 -2.36 -15.74 11.71
CA VAL A 458 -2.88 -17.11 11.66
C VAL A 458 -1.95 -18.01 10.83
N ALA A 459 -1.50 -17.54 9.67
CA ALA A 459 -0.57 -18.28 8.82
C ALA A 459 0.74 -18.60 9.56
N VAL A 460 1.34 -17.61 10.24
CA VAL A 460 2.56 -17.81 11.04
C VAL A 460 2.34 -18.81 12.16
N VAL A 461 1.27 -18.64 12.95
CA VAL A 461 0.97 -19.52 14.09
C VAL A 461 0.75 -20.95 13.62
N LEU A 462 -0.07 -21.17 12.60
CA LEU A 462 -0.33 -22.52 12.07
C LEU A 462 0.91 -23.14 11.45
N ASN A 463 1.74 -22.35 10.76
CA ASN A 463 3.01 -22.85 10.24
C ASN A 463 3.98 -23.30 11.35
N LEU A 464 3.95 -22.66 12.52
CA LEU A 464 4.81 -23.06 13.66
C LEU A 464 4.24 -24.24 14.45
N VAL A 465 2.91 -24.38 14.52
CA VAL A 465 2.23 -25.41 15.32
C VAL A 465 2.01 -26.71 14.55
N ILE A 466 1.66 -26.64 13.26
CA ILE A 466 1.34 -27.83 12.47
C ILE A 466 2.64 -28.53 12.07
N PRO A 467 2.81 -29.82 12.45
CA PRO A 467 4.00 -30.58 12.11
C PRO A 467 4.14 -30.71 10.59
N THR A 468 5.38 -30.71 10.10
CA THR A 468 5.69 -30.97 8.70
C THR A 468 5.39 -32.43 8.36
N ASP A 469 4.63 -32.67 7.29
CA ASP A 469 4.35 -34.01 6.79
C ASP A 469 5.67 -34.69 6.33
N GLU A 470 5.79 -36.01 6.43
CA GLU A 470 7.01 -36.76 6.01
C GLU A 470 7.35 -36.54 4.52
N ASP A 471 6.34 -36.29 3.68
CA ASP A 471 6.50 -35.94 2.26
C ASP A 471 7.19 -34.58 2.06
N ASP A 472 7.08 -33.63 3.01
CA ASP A 472 7.77 -32.34 2.94
C ASP A 472 9.26 -32.47 3.34
N ILE A 473 9.59 -33.47 4.18
CA ILE A 473 10.97 -33.72 4.66
C ILE A 473 11.85 -34.28 3.53
N THR A 474 11.30 -35.13 2.66
CA THR A 474 12.04 -35.67 1.49
C THR A 474 12.29 -34.64 0.39
N ASN A 475 11.58 -33.50 0.45
CA ASN A 475 11.61 -32.44 -0.56
C ASN A 475 12.45 -31.21 -0.18
N LEU A 476 13.02 -31.17 1.03
CA LEU A 476 14.01 -30.15 1.39
C LEU A 476 15.30 -30.40 0.58
N PRO A 477 15.90 -29.37 -0.06
CA PRO A 477 17.22 -29.53 -0.66
C PRO A 477 18.17 -29.98 0.45
N ARG A 478 18.80 -31.15 0.27
CA ARG A 478 19.88 -31.61 1.15
C ARG A 478 20.93 -30.49 1.19
N ALA A 479 21.21 -30.03 2.41
CA ALA A 479 22.04 -28.87 2.70
C ALA A 479 23.45 -28.97 2.12
#